data_AF-A0A2E8J8B4-F1
#
_entry.id   AF-A0A2E8J8B4-F1
#
_cell.length_a   1.000
_cell.length_b   1.000
_cell.length_c   1.000
_cell.angle_alpha   90.00
_cell.angle_beta   90.00
_cell.angle_gamma   90.00
#
_symmetry.space_group_name_H-M   'P 1'
#
loop_
_entity.id
_entity.type
_entity.pdbx_description
1 polymer ?
#
loop_
_entity_poly.entity_id
_entity_poly.type
_entity_poly.pdbx_seq_one_letter_code
_entity_poly.pdbx_strand_id
1 'polypeptide(L)' 'MARISLKENSELPPEVLAQVEAVETAGGDTSIMRGIAHRQELFSSFFKWYHHARKGEAVEEELIELVRLKVARLNNCFT' A
#
# COMPACT_ATOMS: atom_id res chain seq x y z
N MET A 1 5.20 -12.58 -6.57
CA MET A 1 3.82 -13.03 -6.89
C MET A 1 3.11 -13.36 -5.59
N ALA A 2 1.91 -12.80 -5.40
CA ALA A 2 1.07 -13.13 -4.26
C ALA A 2 0.68 -14.61 -4.30
N ARG A 3 0.54 -15.24 -3.12
CA ARG A 3 0.02 -16.61 -2.97
C ARG A 3 -1.52 -16.66 -3.02
N ILE A 4 -2.14 -15.49 -3.03
CA ILE A 4 -3.59 -15.28 -3.11
C ILE A 4 -3.91 -14.54 -4.40
N SER A 5 -5.14 -14.68 -4.90
CA SER A 5 -5.63 -13.81 -5.98
C SER A 5 -5.68 -12.37 -5.50
N LEU A 6 -5.35 -11.44 -6.40
CA LEU A 6 -5.58 -10.02 -6.18
C LEU A 6 -7.02 -9.71 -6.61
N LYS A 7 -7.75 -8.93 -5.81
CA LYS A 7 -9.11 -8.55 -6.16
C LYS A 7 -9.14 -7.67 -7.42
N GLU A 8 -10.05 -7.98 -8.32
CA GLU A 8 -10.39 -7.16 -9.48
C GLU A 8 -11.20 -5.93 -9.07
N ASN A 9 -11.27 -4.90 -9.92
CA ASN A 9 -11.98 -3.66 -9.60
C ASN A 9 -13.45 -3.88 -9.22
N SER A 10 -14.11 -4.86 -9.85
CA SER A 10 -15.50 -5.23 -9.56
C SER A 10 -15.72 -5.87 -8.19
N GLU A 11 -14.65 -6.34 -7.53
CA GLU A 11 -14.70 -7.01 -6.22
C GLU A 11 -14.30 -6.09 -5.07
N LEU A 12 -13.87 -4.86 -5.38
CA LEU A 12 -13.42 -3.88 -4.41
C LEU A 12 -14.60 -3.04 -3.89
N PRO A 13 -14.65 -2.77 -2.57
CA PRO A 13 -15.51 -1.72 -2.04
C PRO A 13 -15.19 -0.37 -2.69
N PRO A 14 -16.17 0.54 -2.87
CA PRO A 14 -15.97 1.81 -3.56
C PRO A 14 -14.80 2.64 -3.02
N GLU A 15 -14.61 2.67 -1.70
CA GLU A 15 -13.53 3.42 -1.06
C GLU A 15 -12.14 2.83 -1.31
N VAL A 16 -12.05 1.52 -1.53
CA VAL A 16 -10.79 0.83 -1.86
C VAL A 16 -10.50 0.98 -3.34
N LEU A 17 -11.54 0.86 -4.19
CA LEU A 17 -11.42 1.07 -5.63
C LEU A 17 -10.86 2.45 -5.95
N ALA A 18 -11.39 3.51 -5.32
CA ALA A 18 -10.92 4.87 -5.53
C ALA A 18 -9.41 5.04 -5.18
N GLN A 19 -8.93 4.37 -4.13
CA GLN A 19 -7.52 4.41 -3.75
C GLN A 19 -6.64 3.65 -4.75
N VAL A 20 -7.10 2.48 -5.19
CA VAL A 20 -6.41 1.66 -6.20
C VAL A 20 -6.28 2.42 -7.52
N GLU A 21 -7.37 3.02 -8.01
CA GLU A 21 -7.36 3.80 -9.25
C GLU A 21 -6.45 5.02 -9.16
N ALA A 22 -6.42 5.70 -8.01
CA ALA A 22 -5.51 6.83 -7.79
C ALA A 22 -4.03 6.42 -7.88
N VAL A 23 -3.68 5.28 -7.28
CA VAL A 23 -2.31 4.74 -7.31
C VAL A 23 -1.92 4.26 -8.71
N GLU A 24 -2.80 3.53 -9.39
CA GLU A 24 -2.57 3.07 -10.76
C GLU A 24 -2.42 4.23 -11.74
N THR A 25 -3.24 5.28 -11.61
CA THR A 25 -3.11 6.49 -12.41
C THR A 25 -1.76 7.19 -12.20
N ALA A 26 -1.21 7.12 -10.98
CA ALA A 26 0.12 7.62 -10.66
C ALA A 26 1.26 6.66 -11.09
N GLY A 27 0.93 5.51 -11.70
CA GLY A 27 1.89 4.49 -12.12
C GLY A 27 2.44 3.60 -11.00
N GLY A 28 1.77 3.59 -9.83
CA GLY A 28 2.19 2.79 -8.68
C GLY A 28 1.64 1.36 -8.68
N ASP A 29 2.27 0.48 -7.89
CA ASP A 29 1.79 -0.89 -7.67
C ASP A 29 0.63 -0.93 -6.66
N THR A 30 -0.43 -1.64 -7.01
CA THR A 30 -1.63 -1.82 -6.16
C THR A 30 -1.74 -3.22 -5.58
N SER A 31 -0.74 -4.08 -5.75
CA SER A 31 -0.77 -5.48 -5.31
C SER A 31 -1.06 -5.61 -3.81
N ILE A 32 -0.48 -4.73 -2.98
CA ILE A 32 -0.74 -4.71 -1.53
C ILE A 32 -2.19 -4.31 -1.21
N MET A 33 -2.74 -3.29 -1.86
CA MET A 33 -4.11 -2.83 -1.64
C MET A 33 -5.10 -3.93 -2.02
N ARG A 34 -4.94 -4.49 -3.22
CA ARG A 34 -5.80 -5.56 -3.76
C ARG A 34 -5.71 -6.85 -2.96
N GLY A 35 -4.52 -7.19 -2.45
CA GLY A 35 -4.30 -8.36 -1.61
C GLY A 35 -4.91 -8.22 -0.21
N ILE A 36 -4.70 -7.07 0.46
CA ILE A 36 -5.24 -6.84 1.81
C ILE A 36 -6.76 -6.61 1.77
N ALA A 37 -7.33 -6.18 0.65
CA ALA A 37 -8.79 -5.99 0.48
C ALA A 37 -9.62 -7.29 0.65
N HIS A 38 -9.00 -8.46 0.75
CA HIS A 38 -9.65 -9.69 1.24
C HIS A 38 -10.11 -9.60 2.70
N ARG A 39 -9.56 -8.67 3.49
CA ARG A 39 -9.89 -8.42 4.89
C ARG A 39 -10.06 -6.92 5.15
N GLN A 40 -11.27 -6.40 4.99
CA GLN A 40 -11.54 -4.95 5.05
C GLN A 40 -11.10 -4.29 6.37
N GLU A 41 -11.31 -4.94 7.50
CA GLU A 41 -10.87 -4.40 8.80
C GLU A 41 -9.34 -4.21 8.88
N LEU A 42 -8.58 -5.15 8.31
CA LEU A 42 -7.13 -5.06 8.23
C LEU A 42 -6.73 -3.95 7.24
N PHE A 43 -7.39 -3.86 6.08
CA PHE A 43 -7.15 -2.81 5.10
C PHE A 43 -7.29 -1.42 5.75
N SER A 44 -8.45 -1.15 6.35
CA SER A 44 -8.75 0.15 6.96
C SER A 44 -7.77 0.49 8.06
N SER A 45 -7.47 -0.45 8.96
CA SER A 45 -6.55 -0.21 10.08
C SER A 45 -5.10 -0.01 9.61
N PHE A 46 -4.64 -0.84 8.66
CA PHE A 46 -3.28 -0.76 8.14
C PHE A 46 -3.05 0.55 7.38
N PHE A 47 -3.91 0.90 6.43
CA PHE A 47 -3.71 2.10 5.60
C PHE A 47 -3.95 3.40 6.39
N LYS A 48 -4.85 3.41 7.39
CA LYS A 48 -4.96 4.54 8.33
C LYS A 48 -3.64 4.85 9.02
N TRP A 49 -2.93 3.82 9.47
CA TRP A 49 -1.61 3.98 10.08
C TRP A 49 -0.53 4.30 9.02
N TYR A 50 -0.47 3.53 7.93
CA TYR A 50 0.60 3.58 6.94
C TYR A 50 0.70 4.95 6.25
N HIS A 51 -0.44 5.53 5.85
CA HIS A 51 -0.43 6.86 5.23
C HIS A 51 0.03 7.94 6.20
N HIS A 52 -0.35 7.86 7.48
CA HIS A 52 0.10 8.81 8.48
C HIS A 52 1.58 8.65 8.80
N ALA A 53 2.09 7.42 8.89
CA ALA A 53 3.50 7.14 9.16
C ALA A 53 4.44 7.61 8.04
N ARG A 54 3.90 7.79 6.83
CA ARG A 54 4.64 8.26 5.66
C ARG A 54 4.59 9.77 5.45
N LYS A 55 3.75 10.47 6.20
CA LYS A 55 3.57 11.91 6.06
C LYS A 55 4.80 12.63 6.59
N GLY A 56 5.38 13.50 5.77
CA GLY A 56 6.66 14.15 6.07
C GLY A 56 6.55 15.24 7.14
N GLU A 57 6.26 14.86 8.38
CA GLU A 57 6.04 15.81 9.48
C GLU A 57 7.35 16.18 10.20
N ALA A 58 8.00 15.19 10.83
CA ALA A 58 9.27 15.39 11.54
C ALA A 58 10.51 15.14 10.66
N VAL A 59 10.31 14.46 9.54
CA VAL A 59 11.33 14.00 8.59
C VAL A 59 10.73 14.08 7.19
N GLU A 60 11.51 14.43 6.17
CA GLU A 60 11.05 14.53 4.78
C GLU A 60 10.56 13.18 4.23
N GLU A 61 9.54 13.21 3.36
CA GLU A 61 8.93 11.99 2.79
C GLU A 61 9.94 11.15 2.00
N GLU A 62 10.87 11.80 1.31
CA GLU A 62 11.95 11.17 0.57
C GLU A 62 12.89 10.40 1.52
N LEU A 63 13.20 10.97 2.68
CA LEU A 63 14.05 10.31 3.67
C LEU A 63 13.32 9.14 4.34
N ILE A 64 12.01 9.27 4.61
CA ILE A 64 11.17 8.14 5.05
C ILE A 64 11.20 7.00 4.02
N GLU A 65 11.08 7.32 2.72
CA GLU A 65 11.14 6.33 1.65
C GLU A 65 12.52 5.64 1.56
N LEU A 66 13.61 6.39 1.69
CA LEU A 66 14.96 5.81 1.70
C LEU A 66 15.17 4.83 2.86
N VAL A 67 14.67 5.17 4.06
CA VAL A 67 14.71 4.26 5.22
C VAL A 67 13.85 3.02 4.96
N ARG A 68 12.64 3.19 4.43
CA ARG A 68 11.73 2.07 4.07
C ARG A 68 12.43 1.10 3.10
N LEU A 69 13.05 1.62 2.03
CA LEU A 69 13.77 0.82 1.04
C LEU A 69 14.96 0.09 1.65
N LYS A 70 15.72 0.75 2.53
CA LYS A 70 16.85 0.11 3.24
C LYS A 70 16.37 -1.04 4.11
N VAL A 71 15.30 -0.84 4.90
CA VAL A 71 14.72 -1.88 5.76
C VAL A 71 14.14 -3.01 4.91
N ALA A 72 13.43 -2.71 3.84
CA ALA A 72 12.88 -3.72 2.92
C ALA A 72 14.00 -4.61 2.35
N ARG A 73 15.09 -4.01 1.87
CA ARG A 73 16.26 -4.74 1.37
C ARG A 73 16.90 -5.62 2.45
N LEU A 74 17.03 -5.14 3.69
CA LEU A 74 17.55 -5.94 4.80
C LEU A 74 16.68 -7.16 5.12
N ASN A 75 15.38 -7.07 4.85
CA ASN A 75 14.41 -8.15 5.04
C ASN A 75 14.20 -9.00 3.77
N ASN A 76 14.98 -8.79 2.71
CA ASN A 76 14.75 -9.41 1.40
C ASN A 76 13.30 -9.24 0.90
N CYS A 77 12.68 -8.11 1.23
CA CYS A 77 11.37 -7.71 0.77
C CYS A 77 11.54 -6.92 -0.53
N PHE A 78 11.29 -7.57 -1.66
CA PHE A 78 11.42 -6.96 -2.98
C PHE A 78 10.20 -6.06 -3.24
N THR A 79 10.48 -4.78 -3.47
CA THR A 79 9.49 -3.71 -3.72
C THR A 79 9.47 -3.34 -5.19
#